data_AF-A0A7N2MH27-F1
#
_entry.id   AF-A0A7N2MH27-F1
#
_cell.length_a   1.000
_cell.length_b   1.000
_cell.length_c   1.000
_cell.angle_alpha   90.00
_cell.angle_beta   90.00
_cell.angle_gamma   90.00
#
_symmetry.space_group_name_H-M   'P 1'
#
loop_
_entity.id
_entity.type
_entity.pdbx_description
1 polymer ?
#
loop_
_entity_poly.entity_id
_entity_poly.type
_entity_poly.pdbx_seq_one_letter_code
_entity_poly.pdbx_strand_id
1 'polypeptide(L)'
;MKKLSSKSSSITKKIIGIESTLVELIPSYLSLENDIRMIGIYGMGGLGKTTLARVVYDKFRSEFEGSNFIANVREDSKSHSLPRHWNKNEVIHILENCGFNARIGISVLVEKSLLSVDDNEHLGMHDLLQEMGEKIVRFESKGKLEKQSRMWLNDDLLHVLKDNMATKAIEAIVVHYKRNDFKFEEFLEVLSKMSNVRLIIVHYERNDFKFEEFVEVLSKMSNVRLMIINRIYNVCFPNDRSHLDVPNKLRHLSWRLCPSKCLSSNSQPMELVHLELQYSRLKYLWQGVMVILFF
;
A
#
# COMPACT_ATOMS: atom_id res chain seq x y z
N MET A 1 -5.16 16.08 -37.11
CA MET A 1 -5.82 15.02 -37.91
C MET A 1 -4.86 13.85 -38.13
N LYS A 2 -5.12 12.68 -37.54
CA LYS A 2 -4.68 11.37 -38.06
C LYS A 2 -5.55 10.25 -37.45
N LYS A 3 -6.33 9.64 -38.35
CA LYS A 3 -7.09 8.37 -38.32
C LYS A 3 -7.71 7.87 -37.00
N LEU A 4 -9.01 8.14 -36.88
CA LEU A 4 -9.99 7.19 -36.32
C LEU A 4 -9.96 5.90 -37.14
N SER A 5 -9.49 4.79 -36.57
CA SER A 5 -9.92 3.45 -36.97
C SER A 5 -10.71 2.83 -35.82
N SER A 6 -11.98 3.22 -35.72
CA SER A 6 -12.93 2.63 -34.81
C SER A 6 -13.22 1.20 -35.25
N LYS A 7 -12.71 0.20 -34.53
CA LYS A 7 -13.54 -1.00 -34.30
C LYS A 7 -14.65 -0.55 -33.35
N SER A 8 -15.71 0.06 -33.89
CA SER A 8 -16.95 0.26 -33.14
C SER A 8 -17.38 -1.12 -32.68
N SER A 9 -17.32 -1.39 -31.37
CA SER A 9 -17.76 -2.70 -30.87
C SER A 9 -19.22 -2.88 -31.31
N SER A 10 -19.54 -4.06 -31.83
CA SER A 10 -20.87 -4.42 -32.35
C SER A 10 -22.01 -4.29 -31.32
N ILE A 11 -21.69 -3.87 -30.09
CA ILE A 11 -22.58 -3.68 -28.95
C ILE A 11 -23.32 -2.34 -29.05
N THR A 12 -22.68 -1.26 -29.51
CA THR A 12 -23.31 0.08 -29.56
C THR A 12 -24.46 0.16 -30.55
N LYS A 13 -24.41 -0.62 -31.64
CA LYS A 13 -25.50 -0.67 -32.65
C LYS A 13 -26.78 -1.35 -32.15
N LYS A 14 -26.75 -2.05 -31.02
CA LYS A 14 -27.86 -2.91 -30.57
C LYS A 14 -28.65 -2.33 -29.39
N ILE A 15 -28.30 -1.14 -28.89
CA ILE A 15 -28.94 -0.57 -27.70
C ILE A 15 -29.41 0.86 -28.00
N ILE A 16 -30.71 1.01 -28.18
CA ILE A 16 -31.40 2.28 -28.46
C ILE A 16 -31.34 3.16 -27.20
N GLY A 17 -30.97 4.44 -27.33
CA GLY A 17 -30.99 5.43 -26.24
C GLY A 17 -29.67 5.65 -25.48
N ILE A 18 -28.64 4.83 -25.72
CA ILE A 18 -27.32 5.05 -25.10
C ILE A 18 -26.61 6.28 -25.69
N GLU A 19 -26.80 6.57 -26.98
CA GLU A 19 -26.15 7.72 -27.63
C GLU A 19 -26.57 9.06 -27.01
N SER A 20 -27.84 9.25 -26.63
CA SER A 20 -28.30 10.47 -25.96
C SER A 20 -27.69 10.63 -24.55
N THR A 21 -27.61 9.55 -23.76
CA THR A 21 -26.98 9.61 -22.42
C THR A 21 -25.47 9.83 -22.50
N LEU A 22 -24.81 9.30 -23.54
CA LEU A 22 -23.41 9.59 -23.80
C LEU A 22 -23.20 11.06 -24.16
N VAL A 23 -24.07 11.66 -24.97
CA VAL A 23 -24.01 13.09 -25.31
C VAL A 23 -24.12 13.99 -24.09
N GLU A 24 -24.87 13.59 -23.06
CA GLU A 24 -24.93 14.30 -21.77
C GLU A 24 -23.70 14.05 -20.87
N LEU A 25 -23.13 12.84 -20.89
CA LEU A 25 -21.96 12.50 -20.08
C LEU A 25 -20.64 13.08 -20.63
N ILE A 26 -20.48 13.20 -21.96
CA ILE A 26 -19.24 13.63 -22.63
C ILE A 26 -18.75 15.04 -22.19
N PRO A 27 -19.60 16.09 -22.11
CA PRO A 27 -19.15 17.44 -21.74
C PRO A 27 -18.64 17.55 -20.30
N SER A 28 -19.16 16.73 -19.38
CA SER A 28 -18.66 16.66 -18.00
C SER A 28 -17.37 15.83 -17.88
N TYR A 29 -17.18 14.86 -18.77
CA TYR A 29 -16.00 14.00 -18.86
C TYR A 29 -14.73 14.74 -19.31
N LEU A 30 -14.84 15.62 -20.31
CA LEU A 30 -13.69 16.17 -21.06
C LEU A 30 -13.30 17.61 -20.70
N SER A 31 -14.04 18.29 -19.81
CA SER A 31 -13.89 19.74 -19.63
C SER A 31 -12.80 20.20 -18.66
N LEU A 32 -12.15 19.31 -17.89
CA LEU A 32 -11.10 19.70 -16.94
C LEU A 32 -9.97 18.66 -16.93
N GLU A 33 -8.80 19.09 -17.38
CA GLU A 33 -7.57 18.29 -17.37
C GLU A 33 -7.20 17.89 -15.93
N ASN A 34 -6.86 16.61 -15.75
CA ASN A 34 -6.14 16.03 -14.59
C ASN A 34 -6.89 15.84 -13.25
N ASP A 35 -8.22 15.89 -13.18
CA ASP A 35 -8.96 15.60 -11.93
C ASP A 35 -9.59 14.20 -11.87
N ILE A 36 -9.57 13.56 -10.69
CA ILE A 36 -10.25 12.27 -10.44
C ILE A 36 -11.75 12.53 -10.35
N ARG A 37 -12.54 11.90 -11.23
CA ARG A 37 -14.00 11.95 -11.22
C ARG A 37 -14.60 10.57 -10.92
N MET A 38 -15.58 10.56 -10.03
CA MET A 38 -16.48 9.42 -9.84
C MET A 38 -17.81 9.69 -10.52
N ILE A 39 -18.34 8.67 -11.20
CA ILE A 39 -19.66 8.73 -11.84
C ILE A 39 -20.52 7.62 -11.26
N GLY A 40 -21.59 8.01 -10.58
CA GLY A 40 -22.61 7.07 -10.09
C GLY A 40 -23.70 6.87 -11.15
N ILE A 41 -23.82 5.65 -11.68
CA ILE A 41 -24.97 5.26 -12.53
C ILE A 41 -25.99 4.54 -11.64
N TYR A 42 -27.10 5.21 -11.33
CA TYR A 42 -28.17 4.69 -10.45
C TYR A 42 -29.48 4.44 -11.23
N GLY A 43 -30.39 3.66 -10.64
CA GLY A 43 -31.69 3.29 -11.25
C GLY A 43 -32.11 1.85 -10.95
N MET A 44 -33.35 1.47 -11.30
CA MET A 44 -33.88 0.11 -11.08
C MET A 44 -33.03 -0.99 -11.75
N GLY A 45 -33.07 -2.20 -11.17
CA GLY A 45 -32.41 -3.39 -11.74
C GLY A 45 -32.90 -3.69 -13.17
N GLY A 46 -32.03 -4.29 -14.00
CA GLY A 46 -32.38 -4.67 -15.37
C GLY A 46 -32.32 -3.56 -16.43
N LEU A 47 -32.22 -2.28 -16.04
CA LEU A 47 -32.16 -1.14 -16.97
C LEU A 47 -30.81 -0.94 -17.70
N GLY A 48 -29.92 -1.92 -17.66
CA GLY A 48 -28.66 -1.85 -18.40
C GLY A 48 -27.61 -0.88 -17.86
N LYS A 49 -27.65 -0.48 -16.58
CA LYS A 49 -26.65 0.42 -15.96
C LYS A 49 -25.21 -0.08 -16.13
N THR A 50 -24.97 -1.36 -15.86
CA THR A 50 -23.66 -2.01 -16.08
C THR A 50 -23.28 -2.01 -17.55
N THR A 51 -24.27 -2.14 -18.44
CA THR A 51 -24.07 -2.05 -19.90
C THR A 51 -23.67 -0.64 -20.31
N LEU A 52 -24.31 0.40 -19.76
CA LEU A 52 -23.93 1.79 -19.99
C LEU A 52 -22.51 2.08 -19.49
N ALA A 53 -22.17 1.64 -18.27
CA ALA A 53 -20.81 1.76 -17.73
C ALA A 53 -19.77 1.13 -18.67
N ARG A 54 -20.08 -0.05 -19.22
CA ARG A 54 -19.20 -0.74 -20.19
C ARG A 54 -19.06 0.02 -21.49
N VAL A 55 -20.14 0.58 -22.03
CA VAL A 55 -20.09 1.38 -23.26
C VAL A 55 -19.28 2.66 -23.05
N VAL A 56 -19.46 3.35 -21.93
CA VAL A 56 -18.64 4.52 -21.55
C VAL A 56 -17.17 4.11 -21.48
N TYR A 57 -16.85 3.04 -20.77
CA TYR A 57 -15.48 2.52 -20.67
C TYR A 57 -14.88 2.23 -22.05
N ASP A 58 -15.55 1.44 -22.90
CA ASP A 58 -15.04 1.06 -24.22
C ASP A 58 -14.81 2.27 -25.12
N LYS A 59 -15.60 3.35 -24.93
CA LYS A 59 -15.48 4.59 -25.68
C LYS A 59 -14.23 5.40 -25.28
N PHE A 60 -13.92 5.49 -24.00
CA PHE A 60 -12.88 6.40 -23.49
C PHE A 60 -11.58 5.70 -23.09
N ARG A 61 -11.57 4.38 -22.94
CA ARG A 61 -10.39 3.64 -22.44
C ARG A 61 -9.09 3.93 -23.20
N SER A 62 -9.17 4.24 -24.49
CA SER A 62 -8.00 4.54 -25.33
C SER A 62 -7.40 5.92 -25.10
N GLU A 63 -8.08 6.80 -24.36
CA GLU A 63 -7.59 8.13 -24.01
C GLU A 63 -6.68 8.10 -22.76
N PHE A 64 -6.61 6.97 -22.06
CA PHE A 64 -5.81 6.80 -20.84
C PHE A 64 -4.62 5.86 -21.09
N GLU A 65 -3.48 6.14 -20.47
CA GLU A 65 -2.28 5.27 -20.53
C GLU A 65 -2.54 3.87 -19.93
N GLY A 66 -3.48 3.78 -18.98
CA GLY A 66 -3.96 2.54 -18.40
C GLY A 66 -5.47 2.60 -18.14
N SER A 67 -6.19 1.54 -18.49
CA SER A 67 -7.64 1.45 -18.33
C SER A 67 -8.04 0.02 -17.99
N ASN A 68 -8.95 -0.15 -17.02
CA ASN A 68 -9.53 -1.47 -16.72
C ASN A 68 -11.02 -1.37 -16.42
N PHE A 69 -11.81 -2.35 -16.89
CA PHE A 69 -13.24 -2.44 -16.58
C PHE A 69 -13.46 -3.53 -15.54
N ILE A 70 -13.80 -3.12 -14.33
CA ILE A 70 -14.05 -4.03 -13.23
C ILE A 70 -15.55 -4.28 -13.14
N ALA A 71 -16.00 -5.43 -13.67
CA ALA A 71 -17.36 -5.90 -13.47
C ALA A 71 -17.51 -6.59 -12.10
N ASN A 72 -18.72 -6.59 -11.55
CA ASN A 72 -19.14 -7.43 -10.42
C ASN A 72 -18.17 -7.46 -9.23
N VAL A 73 -17.68 -6.28 -8.83
CA VAL A 73 -16.72 -6.10 -7.73
C VAL A 73 -17.14 -6.88 -6.47
N ARG A 74 -18.44 -6.95 -6.15
CA ARG A 74 -18.97 -7.68 -4.97
C ARG A 74 -18.89 -9.22 -5.06
N GLU A 75 -18.94 -9.82 -6.25
CA GLU A 75 -19.06 -11.28 -6.43
C GLU A 75 -17.70 -12.00 -6.39
N ASP A 76 -16.61 -11.34 -6.79
CA ASP A 76 -15.24 -11.90 -6.80
C ASP A 76 -14.50 -11.74 -5.45
N SER A 77 -15.21 -11.27 -4.42
CA SER A 77 -14.60 -10.86 -3.15
C SER A 77 -14.15 -12.07 -2.32
N LYS A 78 -12.84 -12.19 -2.11
CA LYS A 78 -12.30 -12.86 -0.92
C LYS A 78 -12.04 -11.78 0.11
N SER A 79 -12.73 -11.84 1.25
CA SER A 79 -12.58 -10.88 2.34
C SER A 79 -11.19 -10.99 2.98
N HIS A 80 -10.21 -10.30 2.42
CA HIS A 80 -8.91 -10.07 3.05
C HIS A 80 -8.76 -8.57 3.27
N SER A 81 -9.63 -8.02 4.11
CA SER A 81 -9.57 -6.62 4.52
C SER A 81 -8.25 -6.34 5.25
N LEU A 82 -7.52 -5.32 4.81
CA LEU A 82 -6.48 -4.68 5.62
C LEU A 82 -7.08 -4.24 6.97
N PRO A 83 -6.31 -4.20 8.07
CA PRO A 83 -6.83 -3.76 9.37
C PRO A 83 -7.41 -2.35 9.25
N ARG A 84 -8.68 -2.24 9.62
CA ARG A 84 -9.60 -1.16 9.27
C ARG A 84 -9.40 0.18 9.99
N HIS A 85 -8.31 0.39 10.73
CA HIS A 85 -8.27 1.54 11.64
C HIS A 85 -6.86 2.11 11.74
N TRP A 86 -6.50 2.97 10.79
CA TRP A 86 -5.37 3.89 10.95
C TRP A 86 -5.92 5.23 11.38
N ASN A 87 -5.35 5.82 12.44
CA ASN A 87 -5.75 7.15 12.85
C ASN A 87 -5.31 8.16 11.77
N LYS A 88 -6.21 9.07 11.40
CA LYS A 88 -5.98 10.08 10.38
C LYS A 88 -4.76 10.94 10.67
N ASN A 89 -4.58 11.37 11.93
CA ASN A 89 -3.45 12.21 12.30
C ASN A 89 -2.14 11.43 12.25
N GLU A 90 -2.14 10.15 12.64
CA GLU A 90 -0.98 9.27 12.48
C GLU A 90 -0.59 9.15 11.00
N VAL A 91 -1.55 8.90 10.10
CA VAL A 91 -1.29 8.78 8.66
C VAL A 91 -0.78 10.08 8.07
N ILE A 92 -1.39 11.22 8.42
CA ILE A 92 -0.91 12.55 8.00
C ILE A 92 0.56 12.72 8.41
N HIS A 93 0.86 12.48 9.68
CA HIS A 93 2.20 12.64 10.22
C HIS A 93 3.22 11.70 9.56
N ILE A 94 2.88 10.43 9.35
CA ILE A 94 3.75 9.45 8.66
C ILE A 94 4.06 9.92 7.23
N LEU A 95 3.04 10.33 6.48
CA LEU A 95 3.18 10.75 5.08
C LEU A 95 3.91 12.10 4.96
N GLU A 96 3.69 13.05 5.86
CA GLU A 96 4.42 14.33 5.91
C GLU A 96 5.91 14.11 6.19
N ASN A 97 6.26 13.22 7.11
CA ASN A 97 7.66 12.82 7.35
C ASN A 97 8.32 12.17 6.12
N CYS A 98 7.51 11.60 5.23
CA CYS A 98 7.96 11.05 3.97
C CYS A 98 7.99 12.08 2.82
N GLY A 99 7.67 13.35 3.09
CA GLY A 99 7.71 14.47 2.14
C GLY A 99 6.44 14.65 1.31
N PHE A 100 5.32 14.05 1.71
CA PHE A 100 4.02 14.24 1.06
C PHE A 100 3.23 15.38 1.71
N ASN A 101 2.41 16.07 0.93
CA ASN A 101 1.48 17.07 1.45
C ASN A 101 0.20 16.40 1.96
N ALA A 102 0.35 15.58 2.99
CA ALA A 102 -0.64 14.58 3.39
C ALA A 102 -1.93 15.19 3.93
N ARG A 103 -1.84 16.29 4.69
CA ARG A 103 -3.03 16.99 5.21
C ARG A 103 -3.94 17.45 4.07
N ILE A 104 -3.39 18.07 3.03
CA ILE A 104 -4.16 18.49 1.84
C ILE A 104 -4.65 17.27 1.06
N GLY A 105 -3.76 16.30 0.79
CA GLY A 105 -4.12 15.09 0.05
C GLY A 105 -5.27 14.32 0.69
N ILE A 106 -5.24 14.11 2.01
CA ILE A 106 -6.30 13.43 2.74
C ILE A 106 -7.60 14.27 2.74
N SER A 107 -7.53 15.59 2.91
CA SER A 107 -8.72 16.46 2.81
C SER A 107 -9.42 16.29 1.47
N VAL A 108 -8.67 16.36 0.36
CA VAL A 108 -9.21 16.19 -0.99
C VAL A 108 -9.81 14.80 -1.19
N LEU A 109 -9.18 13.75 -0.66
CA LEU A 109 -9.72 12.39 -0.75
C LEU A 109 -11.01 12.22 0.05
N VAL A 110 -11.14 12.87 1.21
CA VAL A 110 -12.38 12.89 2.00
C VAL A 110 -13.47 13.69 1.31
N GLU A 111 -13.15 14.88 0.79
CA GLU A 111 -14.08 15.72 0.01
C GLU A 111 -14.60 15.00 -1.25
N LYS A 112 -13.78 14.13 -1.85
CA LYS A 112 -14.15 13.28 -2.99
C LYS A 112 -14.81 11.95 -2.58
N SER A 113 -15.10 11.73 -1.30
CA SER A 113 -15.65 10.49 -0.75
C SER A 113 -14.83 9.23 -1.08
N LEU A 114 -13.54 9.39 -1.38
CA LEU A 114 -12.56 8.30 -1.56
C LEU A 114 -12.10 7.73 -0.21
N LEU A 115 -12.09 8.60 0.81
CA LEU A 115 -11.84 8.25 2.20
C LEU A 115 -13.00 8.73 3.06
N SER A 116 -13.23 8.05 4.17
CA SER A 116 -14.11 8.47 5.25
C SER A 116 -13.30 8.65 6.52
N VAL A 117 -13.79 9.48 7.44
CA VAL A 117 -13.24 9.61 8.80
C VAL A 117 -14.36 9.24 9.77
N ASP A 118 -14.12 8.29 10.66
CA ASP A 118 -15.10 7.94 11.71
C ASP A 118 -15.01 8.88 12.92
N ASP A 119 -15.94 8.71 13.88
CA ASP A 119 -15.98 9.54 15.09
C ASP A 119 -14.73 9.41 15.97
N ASN A 120 -13.91 8.37 15.75
CA ASN A 120 -12.66 8.12 16.46
C ASN A 120 -11.43 8.61 15.64
N GLU A 121 -11.63 9.43 14.62
CA GLU A 121 -10.60 9.93 13.70
C GLU A 121 -9.87 8.81 12.92
N HIS A 122 -10.48 7.65 12.70
CA HIS A 122 -9.89 6.62 11.84
C HIS A 122 -10.27 6.83 10.37
N LEU A 123 -9.28 6.62 9.50
CA LEU A 123 -9.50 6.61 8.06
C LEU A 123 -10.16 5.30 7.63
N GLY A 124 -11.31 5.42 6.98
CA GLY A 124 -11.98 4.36 6.25
C GLY A 124 -11.82 4.52 4.75
N MET A 125 -11.83 3.40 4.03
CA MET A 125 -11.95 3.36 2.58
C MET A 125 -12.99 2.30 2.23
N HIS A 126 -13.90 2.62 1.31
CA HIS A 126 -14.90 1.66 0.84
C HIS A 126 -14.21 0.42 0.24
N ASP A 127 -14.72 -0.78 0.52
CA ASP A 127 -14.17 -2.05 0.02
C ASP A 127 -13.98 -2.05 -1.51
N LEU A 128 -14.95 -1.56 -2.29
CA LEU A 128 -14.87 -1.39 -3.74
C LEU A 128 -13.67 -0.54 -4.20
N LEU A 129 -13.31 0.49 -3.44
CA LEU A 129 -12.15 1.34 -3.76
C LEU A 129 -10.84 0.62 -3.44
N GLN A 130 -10.80 -0.13 -2.33
CA GLN A 130 -9.66 -0.99 -2.01
C GLN A 130 -9.45 -2.01 -3.13
N GLU A 131 -10.49 -2.76 -3.48
CA GLU A 131 -10.46 -3.76 -4.56
C GLU A 131 -10.08 -3.17 -5.92
N MET A 132 -10.56 -1.97 -6.23
CA MET A 132 -10.15 -1.26 -7.44
C MET A 132 -8.64 -0.98 -7.41
N GLY A 133 -8.11 -0.48 -6.30
CA GLY A 133 -6.67 -0.26 -6.11
C GLY A 133 -5.86 -1.55 -6.29
N GLU A 134 -6.32 -2.67 -5.72
CA GLU A 134 -5.69 -3.98 -5.88
C GLU A 134 -5.66 -4.44 -7.34
N LYS A 135 -6.79 -4.30 -8.04
CA LYS A 135 -6.92 -4.68 -9.46
C LYS A 135 -6.06 -3.79 -10.37
N ILE A 136 -5.83 -2.53 -10.02
CA ILE A 136 -4.90 -1.64 -10.76
C ILE A 136 -3.47 -2.17 -10.67
N VAL A 137 -2.97 -2.48 -9.48
CA VAL A 137 -1.61 -3.02 -9.30
C VAL A 137 -1.43 -4.34 -10.05
N ARG A 138 -2.43 -5.23 -10.00
CA ARG A 138 -2.43 -6.48 -10.77
C ARG A 138 -2.45 -6.24 -12.28
N PHE A 139 -3.15 -5.19 -12.73
CA PHE A 139 -3.21 -4.84 -14.15
C PHE A 139 -1.87 -4.29 -14.66
N GLU A 140 -1.24 -3.37 -13.92
CA GLU A 140 0.09 -2.82 -14.24
C GLU A 140 1.12 -3.93 -14.42
N SER A 141 1.01 -4.98 -13.58
CA SER A 141 1.91 -6.13 -13.62
C SER A 141 1.55 -7.17 -14.71
N LYS A 142 0.47 -6.96 -15.47
CA LYS A 142 -0.12 -7.93 -16.42
C LYS A 142 -0.47 -9.27 -15.75
N GLY A 143 -0.91 -9.22 -14.49
CA GLY A 143 -1.25 -10.39 -13.67
C GLY A 143 -0.04 -11.17 -13.16
N LYS A 144 1.18 -10.71 -13.42
CA LYS A 144 2.42 -11.35 -12.97
C LYS A 144 2.82 -10.83 -11.60
N LEU A 145 2.97 -11.72 -10.60
CA LEU A 145 3.28 -11.32 -9.23
C LEU A 145 4.67 -10.67 -9.13
N GLU A 146 5.64 -11.16 -9.90
CA GLU A 146 7.02 -10.66 -9.89
C GLU A 146 7.19 -9.24 -10.45
N LYS A 147 6.14 -8.71 -11.09
CA LYS A 147 6.11 -7.35 -11.66
C LYS A 147 5.25 -6.38 -10.86
N GLN A 148 4.63 -6.82 -9.76
CA GLN A 148 3.83 -5.95 -8.93
C GLN A 148 4.73 -5.01 -8.12
N SER A 149 4.36 -3.72 -8.08
CA SER A 149 5.05 -2.71 -7.29
C SER A 149 4.76 -2.82 -5.80
N ARG A 150 3.67 -3.49 -5.44
CA ARG A 150 3.12 -3.56 -4.09
C ARG A 150 2.61 -4.96 -3.79
N MET A 151 2.93 -5.48 -2.61
CA MET A 151 2.44 -6.77 -2.13
C MET A 151 1.84 -6.62 -0.73
N TRP A 152 0.68 -7.23 -0.53
CA TRP A 152 -0.05 -7.21 0.74
C TRP A 152 -0.71 -8.55 1.12
N LEU A 153 -0.68 -9.54 0.22
CA LEU A 153 -1.20 -10.88 0.48
C LEU A 153 -0.05 -11.84 0.82
N ASN A 154 -0.15 -12.51 1.98
CA ASN A 154 0.83 -13.50 2.42
C ASN A 154 1.00 -14.64 1.40
N ASP A 155 -0.09 -15.08 0.78
CA ASP A 155 -0.07 -16.15 -0.24
C ASP A 155 0.67 -15.73 -1.52
N ASP A 156 0.46 -14.49 -1.97
CA ASP A 156 1.15 -13.94 -3.15
C ASP A 156 2.65 -13.78 -2.85
N LEU A 157 2.98 -13.34 -1.63
CA LEU A 157 4.36 -13.29 -1.16
C LEU A 157 4.99 -14.69 -1.19
N LEU A 158 4.29 -15.70 -0.65
CA LEU A 158 4.68 -17.11 -0.64
C LEU A 158 4.95 -17.68 -2.05
N HIS A 159 4.08 -17.35 -3.00
CA HIS A 159 4.24 -17.76 -4.40
C HIS A 159 5.49 -17.14 -5.02
N VAL A 160 5.75 -15.86 -4.74
CA VAL A 160 6.95 -15.16 -5.19
C VAL A 160 8.23 -15.80 -4.60
N LEU A 161 8.17 -16.37 -3.38
CA LEU A 161 9.31 -17.06 -2.77
C LEU A 161 9.71 -18.32 -3.55
N LYS A 162 8.73 -19.12 -4.01
CA LYS A 162 8.98 -20.44 -4.63
C LYS A 162 9.70 -20.35 -5.96
N ASP A 163 9.42 -19.31 -6.74
CA ASP A 163 9.96 -19.18 -8.10
C ASP A 163 11.34 -18.49 -8.15
N ASN A 164 11.89 -18.12 -6.99
CA ASN A 164 13.22 -17.50 -6.84
C ASN A 164 13.43 -16.26 -7.75
N MET A 165 12.35 -15.54 -8.07
CA MET A 165 12.39 -14.43 -9.02
C MET A 165 13.01 -13.19 -8.37
N ALA A 166 13.97 -12.56 -9.04
CA ALA A 166 14.59 -11.32 -8.57
C ALA A 166 13.61 -10.16 -8.70
N THR A 167 12.91 -9.81 -7.62
CA THR A 167 11.78 -8.88 -7.63
C THR A 167 12.19 -7.42 -7.47
N LYS A 168 12.93 -6.92 -8.47
CA LYS A 168 13.25 -5.49 -8.61
C LYS A 168 12.00 -4.61 -8.76
N ALA A 169 10.83 -5.16 -9.07
CA ALA A 169 9.60 -4.39 -9.19
C ALA A 169 9.01 -3.97 -7.84
N ILE A 170 9.24 -4.75 -6.78
CA ILE A 170 8.55 -4.54 -5.50
C ILE A 170 9.14 -3.35 -4.77
N GLU A 171 8.26 -2.41 -4.45
CA GLU A 171 8.59 -1.18 -3.72
C GLU A 171 7.90 -1.11 -2.36
N ALA A 172 6.80 -1.84 -2.16
CA ALA A 172 6.03 -1.82 -0.93
C ALA A 172 5.60 -3.23 -0.51
N ILE A 173 5.82 -3.54 0.77
CA ILE A 173 5.43 -4.81 1.38
C ILE A 173 4.61 -4.52 2.64
N VAL A 174 3.42 -5.10 2.71
CA VAL A 174 2.58 -5.11 3.91
C VAL A 174 2.33 -6.57 4.27
N VAL A 175 2.71 -7.00 5.48
CA VAL A 175 2.56 -8.39 5.92
C VAL A 175 1.86 -8.42 7.27
N HIS A 176 0.86 -9.29 7.37
CA HIS A 176 0.17 -9.60 8.62
C HIS A 176 0.53 -11.03 9.04
N TYR A 177 1.44 -11.16 9.99
CA TYR A 177 2.03 -12.41 10.40
C TYR A 177 1.28 -13.00 11.61
N LYS A 178 0.31 -13.86 11.31
CA LYS A 178 -0.60 -14.57 12.20
C LYS A 178 -0.13 -16.00 12.48
N ARG A 179 -0.76 -16.66 13.47
CA ARG A 179 -0.35 -17.99 14.00
C ARG A 179 -0.14 -19.11 12.97
N ASN A 180 -0.77 -19.07 11.81
CA ASN A 180 -0.74 -20.15 10.80
C ASN A 180 -0.03 -19.76 9.49
N ASP A 181 0.65 -18.62 9.45
CA ASP A 181 1.40 -18.19 8.27
C ASP A 181 2.72 -18.97 8.09
N PHE A 182 3.36 -18.73 6.95
CA PHE A 182 4.70 -19.18 6.59
C PHE A 182 5.75 -18.84 7.65
N LYS A 183 6.93 -19.46 7.58
CA LYS A 183 7.99 -19.25 8.56
C LYS A 183 8.65 -17.87 8.41
N PHE A 184 9.19 -17.33 9.50
CA PHE A 184 9.72 -15.98 9.52
C PHE A 184 11.05 -15.93 8.75
N GLU A 185 11.80 -17.03 8.77
CA GLU A 185 13.02 -17.20 7.99
C GLU A 185 12.75 -17.18 6.49
N GLU A 186 11.63 -17.77 6.04
CA GLU A 186 11.21 -17.73 4.64
C GLU A 186 10.87 -16.29 4.21
N PHE A 187 10.26 -15.50 5.11
CA PHE A 187 10.05 -14.07 4.90
C PHE A 187 11.37 -13.33 4.71
N LEU A 188 12.31 -13.53 5.63
CA LEU A 188 13.61 -12.87 5.65
C LEU A 188 14.45 -13.19 4.42
N GLU A 189 14.48 -14.45 4.00
CA GLU A 189 15.20 -14.87 2.81
C GLU A 189 14.73 -14.10 1.58
N VAL A 190 13.41 -13.90 1.45
CA VAL A 190 12.87 -13.16 0.32
C VAL A 190 13.07 -11.67 0.45
N LEU A 191 12.83 -11.12 1.63
CA LEU A 191 13.08 -9.70 1.89
C LEU A 191 14.53 -9.34 1.52
N SER A 192 15.50 -10.24 1.77
CA SER A 192 16.91 -10.06 1.42
C SER A 192 17.20 -10.01 -0.08
N LYS A 193 16.34 -10.61 -0.92
CA LYS A 193 16.46 -10.62 -2.39
C LYS A 193 15.86 -9.35 -3.03
N MET A 194 15.06 -8.60 -2.27
CA MET A 194 14.38 -7.40 -2.76
C MET A 194 15.25 -6.16 -2.56
N SER A 195 15.61 -5.48 -3.65
CA SER A 195 16.54 -4.33 -3.62
C SER A 195 15.86 -2.97 -3.73
N ASN A 196 14.60 -2.92 -4.19
CA ASN A 196 13.89 -1.67 -4.48
C ASN A 196 12.78 -1.33 -3.47
N VAL A 197 12.67 -2.11 -2.39
CA VAL A 197 11.67 -1.88 -1.34
C VAL A 197 11.93 -0.55 -0.65
N ARG A 198 10.89 0.28 -0.61
CA ARG A 198 10.86 1.60 0.02
C ARG A 198 9.95 1.63 1.25
N LEU A 199 8.94 0.77 1.27
CA LEU A 199 7.95 0.69 2.34
C LEU A 199 7.84 -0.74 2.86
N ILE A 200 7.94 -0.88 4.18
CA ILE A 200 7.75 -2.14 4.89
C ILE A 200 6.80 -1.91 6.05
N ILE A 201 5.69 -2.63 6.08
CA ILE A 201 4.78 -2.68 7.23
C ILE A 201 4.61 -4.13 7.65
N VAL A 202 4.96 -4.44 8.89
CA VAL A 202 4.84 -5.78 9.45
C VAL A 202 3.99 -5.73 10.71
N HIS A 203 2.88 -6.46 10.70
CA HIS A 203 2.08 -6.71 11.89
C HIS A 203 2.37 -8.12 12.38
N TYR A 204 2.95 -8.25 13.57
CA TYR A 204 3.44 -9.51 14.10
C TYR A 204 2.64 -9.96 15.33
N GLU A 205 1.92 -11.08 15.18
CA GLU A 205 1.08 -11.67 16.22
C GLU A 205 1.67 -12.98 16.80
N ARG A 206 2.94 -13.28 16.52
CA ARG A 206 3.62 -14.48 17.04
C ARG A 206 4.75 -14.12 18.01
N ASN A 207 5.33 -15.14 18.66
CA ASN A 207 6.43 -14.99 19.63
C ASN A 207 7.79 -15.44 19.09
N ASP A 208 7.83 -15.97 17.87
CA ASP A 208 9.01 -16.55 17.20
C ASP A 208 9.80 -15.51 16.37
N PHE A 209 9.63 -14.22 16.64
CA PHE A 209 10.36 -13.18 15.92
C PHE A 209 11.85 -13.26 16.21
N LYS A 210 12.66 -13.37 15.16
CA LYS A 210 14.12 -13.42 15.24
C LYS A 210 14.73 -12.06 14.93
N PHE A 211 15.09 -11.32 15.98
CA PHE A 211 15.55 -9.95 15.85
C PHE A 211 16.87 -9.85 15.07
N GLU A 212 17.87 -10.67 15.41
CA GLU A 212 19.19 -10.63 14.78
C GLU A 212 19.12 -10.89 13.28
N GLU A 213 18.40 -11.93 12.87
CA GLU A 213 18.25 -12.28 11.45
C GLU A 213 17.53 -11.15 10.68
N PHE A 214 16.52 -10.52 11.29
CA PHE A 214 15.82 -9.42 10.66
C PHE A 214 16.69 -8.17 10.51
N VAL A 215 17.47 -7.80 11.55
CA VAL A 215 18.41 -6.67 11.47
C VAL A 215 19.49 -6.92 10.41
N GLU A 216 20.00 -8.15 10.30
CA GLU A 216 20.97 -8.50 9.26
C GLU A 216 20.39 -8.26 7.85
N VAL A 217 19.14 -8.67 7.62
CA VAL A 217 18.46 -8.41 6.34
C VAL A 217 18.27 -6.91 6.11
N LEU A 218 17.79 -6.17 7.11
CA LEU A 218 17.58 -4.73 7.01
C LEU A 218 18.85 -3.97 6.66
N SER A 219 20.01 -4.37 7.19
CA SER A 219 21.29 -3.73 6.89
C SER A 219 21.64 -3.75 5.39
N LYS A 220 21.10 -4.73 4.65
CA LYS A 220 21.31 -4.88 3.19
C LYS A 220 20.31 -4.05 2.37
N MET A 221 19.26 -3.52 2.99
CA MET A 221 18.16 -2.80 2.33
C MET A 221 18.39 -1.29 2.28
N SER A 222 19.09 -0.80 1.27
CA SER A 222 19.51 0.61 1.18
C SER A 222 18.43 1.61 0.73
N ASN A 223 17.27 1.13 0.28
CA ASN A 223 16.21 1.98 -0.31
C ASN A 223 14.98 2.18 0.58
N VAL A 224 14.93 1.53 1.75
CA VAL A 224 13.80 1.63 2.67
C VAL A 224 13.72 3.06 3.23
N ARG A 225 12.52 3.64 3.13
CA ARG A 225 12.19 5.00 3.60
C ARG A 225 11.19 5.00 4.74
N LEU A 226 10.28 4.02 4.74
CA LEU A 226 9.25 3.87 5.76
C LEU A 226 9.27 2.44 6.27
N MET A 227 9.40 2.30 7.59
CA MET A 227 9.31 1.01 8.26
C MET A 227 8.39 1.12 9.47
N ILE A 228 7.34 0.30 9.49
CA ILE A 228 6.42 0.17 10.62
C ILE A 228 6.36 -1.29 11.05
N ILE A 229 6.71 -1.56 12.30
CA ILE A 229 6.67 -2.89 12.89
C ILE A 229 5.79 -2.84 14.13
N ASN A 230 4.60 -3.40 13.98
CA ASN A 230 3.59 -3.49 15.00
C ASN A 230 3.61 -4.88 15.62
N ARG A 231 3.89 -4.94 16.92
CA ARG A 231 3.97 -6.20 17.67
C ARG A 231 2.96 -6.23 18.78
N ILE A 232 2.31 -7.39 18.95
CA ILE A 232 1.33 -7.61 20.01
C ILE A 232 1.99 -8.25 21.26
N TYR A 233 3.00 -9.10 21.06
CA TYR A 233 3.64 -9.84 22.13
C TYR A 233 5.10 -9.45 22.34
N ASN A 234 5.52 -9.49 23.61
CA ASN A 234 6.87 -9.24 24.04
C ASN A 234 7.75 -10.46 23.77
N VAL A 235 8.95 -10.29 23.21
CA VAL A 235 9.91 -11.41 23.01
C VAL A 235 10.80 -11.54 24.22
N CYS A 236 11.35 -12.73 24.40
CA CYS A 236 12.66 -12.85 25.04
C CYS A 236 13.64 -11.92 24.32
N PHE A 237 14.10 -10.93 25.06
CA PHE A 237 14.95 -9.91 24.51
C PHE A 237 16.33 -10.48 24.26
N PRO A 238 16.93 -10.14 23.12
CA PRO A 238 18.27 -10.61 22.80
C PRO A 238 19.29 -10.14 23.83
N ASN A 239 20.39 -10.87 23.92
CA ASN A 239 21.51 -10.53 24.79
C ASN A 239 22.01 -9.10 24.52
N ASP A 240 22.58 -8.46 25.55
CA ASP A 240 22.93 -7.03 25.64
C ASP A 240 23.83 -6.43 24.54
N ARG A 241 24.20 -7.18 23.50
CA ARG A 241 25.12 -6.76 22.42
C ARG A 241 24.45 -6.39 21.11
N SER A 242 23.15 -6.63 20.92
CA SER A 242 22.49 -6.36 19.65
C SER A 242 22.09 -4.88 19.49
N HIS A 243 22.77 -4.20 18.57
CA HIS A 243 22.43 -2.87 18.09
C HIS A 243 21.50 -2.98 16.89
N LEU A 244 20.62 -2.00 16.71
CA LEU A 244 19.82 -1.88 15.51
C LEU A 244 20.57 -1.01 14.49
N ASP A 245 21.00 -1.62 13.38
CA ASP A 245 21.45 -0.89 12.19
C ASP A 245 20.24 -0.44 11.37
N VAL A 246 20.15 0.85 11.10
CA VAL A 246 19.00 1.45 10.42
C VAL A 246 19.40 1.84 8.99
N PRO A 247 18.58 1.56 7.95
CA PRO A 247 18.88 1.98 6.59
C PRO A 247 19.11 3.49 6.45
N ASN A 248 20.15 3.90 5.72
CA ASN A 248 20.55 5.32 5.62
C ASN A 248 19.49 6.25 5.01
N LYS A 249 18.61 5.73 4.15
CA LYS A 249 17.50 6.50 3.52
C LYS A 249 16.20 6.45 4.33
N LEU A 250 16.22 5.81 5.51
CA LEU A 250 15.02 5.69 6.33
C LEU A 250 14.62 7.07 6.84
N ARG A 251 13.35 7.44 6.61
CA ARG A 251 12.76 8.71 7.06
C ARG A 251 11.85 8.53 8.25
N HIS A 252 11.14 7.40 8.29
CA HIS A 252 10.18 7.10 9.33
C HIS A 252 10.39 5.67 9.83
N LEU A 253 10.69 5.54 11.12
CA LEU A 253 10.76 4.28 11.84
C LEU A 253 9.73 4.29 12.97
N SER A 254 8.73 3.40 12.89
CA SER A 254 7.89 3.05 14.04
C SER A 254 8.09 1.57 14.36
N TRP A 255 8.62 1.26 15.54
CA TRP A 255 8.85 -0.12 15.97
C TRP A 255 8.47 -0.29 17.44
N ARG A 256 7.20 -0.65 17.64
CA ARG A 256 6.65 -0.92 18.96
C ARG A 256 7.27 -2.20 19.53
N LEU A 257 7.61 -2.19 20.82
CA LEU A 257 8.30 -3.29 21.50
C LEU A 257 9.64 -3.65 20.82
N CYS A 258 10.36 -2.65 20.31
CA CYS A 258 11.69 -2.87 19.73
C CYS A 258 12.61 -3.55 20.77
N PRO A 259 13.24 -4.70 20.44
CA PRO A 259 14.03 -5.46 21.41
C PRO A 259 15.37 -4.82 21.78
N SER A 260 15.88 -3.92 20.93
CA SER A 260 17.21 -3.34 21.10
C SER A 260 17.27 -2.26 22.18
N LYS A 261 18.45 -2.13 22.80
CA LYS A 261 18.76 -1.10 23.81
C LYS A 261 19.38 0.16 23.19
N CYS A 262 19.86 0.11 21.96
CA CYS A 262 20.48 1.25 21.28
C CYS A 262 20.44 1.12 19.75
N LEU A 263 20.43 2.25 19.05
CA LEU A 263 20.72 2.27 17.62
C LEU A 263 22.23 2.31 17.40
N SER A 264 22.69 1.71 16.31
CA SER A 264 24.10 1.70 15.93
C SER A 264 24.58 3.09 15.53
N SER A 265 25.73 3.51 16.05
CA SER A 265 26.34 4.79 15.69
C SER A 265 26.87 4.82 14.26
N ASN A 266 27.10 3.66 13.64
CA ASN A 266 27.66 3.54 12.28
C ASN A 266 26.63 3.88 11.20
N SER A 267 25.34 3.86 11.54
CA SER A 267 24.24 4.05 10.62
C SER A 267 23.37 5.24 11.05
N GLN A 268 23.98 6.38 11.39
CA GLN A 268 23.23 7.64 11.56
C GLN A 268 22.49 7.94 10.24
N PRO A 269 21.17 7.70 10.15
CA PRO A 269 20.48 7.80 8.88
C PRO A 269 20.33 9.27 8.60
N MET A 270 20.99 9.73 7.54
CA MET A 270 21.05 11.15 7.20
C MET A 270 19.67 11.73 6.89
N GLU A 271 18.69 10.88 6.57
CA GLU A 271 17.32 11.27 6.23
C GLU A 271 16.29 10.96 7.32
N LEU A 272 16.68 10.45 8.51
CA LEU A 272 15.70 10.09 9.54
C LEU A 272 15.00 11.34 10.08
N VAL A 273 13.69 11.44 9.83
CA VAL A 273 12.83 12.54 10.27
C VAL A 273 12.08 12.14 11.54
N HIS A 274 11.65 10.87 11.62
CA HIS A 274 10.84 10.40 12.72
C HIS A 274 11.27 9.02 13.23
N LEU A 275 11.32 8.91 14.55
CA LEU A 275 11.65 7.71 15.29
C LEU A 275 10.66 7.50 16.42
N GLU A 276 9.91 6.40 16.33
CA GLU A 276 8.97 5.96 17.34
C GLU A 276 9.34 4.55 17.80
N LEU A 277 9.73 4.42 19.06
CA LEU A 277 10.15 3.14 19.67
C LEU A 277 9.37 2.90 20.98
N GLN A 278 8.05 3.03 20.92
CA GLN A 278 7.19 2.86 22.09
C GLN A 278 7.36 1.47 22.72
N TYR A 279 7.38 1.43 24.06
CA TYR A 279 7.56 0.20 24.85
C TYR A 279 8.84 -0.58 24.49
N SER A 280 9.83 0.08 23.88
CA SER A 280 11.13 -0.53 23.59
C SER A 280 12.01 -0.59 24.84
N ARG A 281 13.16 -1.28 24.71
CA ARG A 281 14.22 -1.27 25.72
C ARG A 281 15.27 -0.19 25.50
N LEU A 282 15.00 0.78 24.63
CA LEU A 282 15.98 1.79 24.26
C LEU A 282 16.44 2.55 25.52
N LYS A 283 17.73 2.47 25.83
CA LYS A 283 18.38 3.21 26.92
C LYS A 283 19.19 4.39 26.38
N TYR A 284 19.71 4.25 25.17
CA TYR A 284 20.54 5.25 24.49
C TYR A 284 20.10 5.34 23.04
N LEU A 285 20.05 6.55 22.48
CA LEU A 285 19.66 6.72 21.09
C LEU A 285 20.71 6.13 20.15
N TRP A 286 21.98 6.51 20.31
CA TRP A 286 23.11 5.99 19.53
C TRP A 286 24.13 5.31 20.43
N GLN A 287 24.80 4.28 19.93
CA GLN A 287 25.90 3.64 20.64
C GLN A 287 26.98 4.67 21.02
N GLY A 288 27.30 4.75 22.31
CA GLY A 288 28.29 5.71 22.82
C GLY A 288 27.79 7.15 22.98
N VAL A 289 26.52 7.46 22.65
CA VAL A 289 25.94 8.80 22.83
C VAL A 289 24.72 8.71 23.76
N MET A 290 24.83 9.33 24.94
CA MET A 290 23.70 9.49 25.84
C MET A 290 22.84 10.66 25.38
N VAL A 291 21.65 10.37 24.88
CA VAL A 291 20.62 11.38 24.62
C VAL A 291 19.51 11.15 25.64
N ILE A 292 19.24 12.15 26.48
CA ILE A 292 18.11 12.16 27.41
C ILE A 292 16.86 12.44 26.57
N LEU A 293 16.02 11.44 26.38
CA LEU A 293 14.69 11.60 25.78
C LEU A 293 13.70 11.85 26.92
N PHE A 294 13.03 13.01 26.90
CA PHE A 294 11.87 13.26 27.75
C PHE A 294 10.64 12.64 27.08
N PHE A 295 9.89 11.85 27.85
CA PHE A 295 8.55 11.36 27.50
C PHE A 295 7.50 12.39 27.91
#